data_AF-A0A455U2Z0-F1
#
_entry.id   AF-A0A455U2Z0-F1
#
_cell.length_a   1.000
_cell.length_b   1.000
_cell.length_c   1.000
_cell.angle_alpha   90.00
_cell.angle_beta   90.00
_cell.angle_gamma   90.00
#
_symmetry.space_group_name_H-M   'P 1'
#
loop_
_entity.id
_entity.type
_entity.pdbx_description
1 polymer ?
#
loop_
_entity_poly.entity_id
_entity_poly.type
_entity_poly.pdbx_seq_one_letter_code
_entity_poly.pdbx_strand_id
1 'polypeptide(L)'
;MILVDFFILFCLALVILPHGSVRLGGPDARPEHSYLSWFALLFTAGIGIGLLFFGVLEPVYHANVSLPLNVTSPFGDNGELNSAAIPEASAMGLAGTYLHWGIHGWAVYVVMALGLSIFTYNKGLPFSIRSAFFPILGERVWGWWGHAIDILAVFSTLFGLATSLGLGAQQANAGMNFVFGLEVSTTTQVIVIVLVTAVALVSVWRGLEGGVKKLSEINMVLAVLFFFSCCLRALR
;
A
#
# COMPACT_ATOMS: atom_id res chain seq x y z
N MET A 1 1.03 -13.50 -9.63
CA MET A 1 2.26 -13.98 -8.96
C MET A 1 3.43 -13.93 -9.93
N ILE A 2 3.48 -14.75 -10.99
CA ILE A 2 4.60 -14.75 -11.98
C ILE A 2 5.02 -13.34 -12.47
N LEU A 3 4.06 -12.46 -12.81
CA LEU A 3 4.37 -11.09 -13.24
C LEU A 3 5.06 -10.25 -12.16
N VAL A 4 4.65 -10.42 -10.90
CA VAL A 4 5.23 -9.69 -9.76
C VAL A 4 6.62 -10.24 -9.44
N ASP A 5 6.81 -11.55 -9.52
CA ASP A 5 8.13 -12.19 -9.39
C ASP A 5 9.08 -11.67 -10.48
N PHE A 6 8.58 -11.53 -11.70
CA PHE A 6 9.31 -10.89 -12.79
C PHE A 6 9.68 -9.43 -12.47
N PHE A 7 8.76 -8.65 -11.89
CA PHE A 7 9.07 -7.27 -11.49
C PHE A 7 10.16 -7.21 -10.41
N ILE A 8 10.17 -8.13 -9.45
CA ILE A 8 11.25 -8.23 -8.47
C ILE A 8 12.58 -8.51 -9.18
N LEU A 9 12.63 -9.52 -10.04
CA LEU A 9 13.85 -9.86 -10.79
C LEU A 9 14.32 -8.70 -11.67
N PHE A 10 13.39 -7.98 -12.30
CA PHE A 10 13.69 -6.78 -13.07
C PHE A 10 14.29 -5.67 -12.20
N CYS A 11 13.70 -5.37 -11.04
CA CYS A 11 14.22 -4.38 -10.10
C CYS A 11 15.62 -4.76 -9.60
N LEU A 12 15.84 -6.03 -9.24
CA LEU A 12 17.16 -6.52 -8.81
C LEU A 12 18.19 -6.45 -9.93
N ALA A 13 17.80 -6.79 -11.17
CA ALA A 13 18.66 -6.67 -12.32
C ALA A 13 19.09 -5.21 -12.55
N LEU A 14 18.19 -4.24 -12.40
CA LEU A 14 18.52 -2.82 -12.54
C LEU A 14 19.57 -2.35 -11.52
N VAL A 15 19.56 -2.88 -10.29
CA VAL A 15 20.56 -2.52 -9.27
C VAL A 15 21.97 -2.92 -9.70
N ILE A 16 22.11 -4.04 -10.41
CA ILE A 16 23.41 -4.62 -10.79
C ILE A 16 23.85 -4.12 -12.18
N LEU A 17 22.88 -3.90 -13.09
CA LEU A 17 23.16 -3.49 -14.46
C LEU A 17 23.54 -2.00 -14.55
N PRO A 18 24.30 -1.60 -15.59
CA PRO A 18 24.67 -0.20 -15.81
C PRO A 18 23.48 0.78 -15.87
N HIS A 19 22.30 0.27 -16.23
CA HIS A 19 21.06 1.03 -16.30
C HIS A 19 20.61 1.58 -14.94
N GLY A 20 21.01 0.97 -13.81
CA GLY A 20 20.74 1.49 -12.46
C GLY A 20 21.48 2.77 -12.13
N SER A 21 22.51 3.13 -12.90
CA SER A 21 23.26 4.38 -12.73
C SER A 21 22.62 5.59 -13.42
N VAL A 22 21.53 5.39 -14.16
CA VAL A 22 20.82 6.49 -14.82
C VAL A 22 20.13 7.37 -13.78
N ARG A 23 20.49 8.64 -13.75
CA ARG A 23 19.85 9.64 -12.88
C ARG A 23 18.50 10.08 -13.43
N LEU A 24 17.47 10.04 -12.58
CA LEU A 24 16.15 10.57 -12.90
C LEU A 24 16.22 12.10 -12.92
N GLY A 25 15.82 12.72 -14.03
CA GLY A 25 15.96 14.17 -14.28
C GLY A 25 17.21 14.57 -15.06
N GLY A 26 18.04 13.61 -15.49
CA GLY A 26 19.21 13.86 -16.34
C GLY A 26 20.56 13.81 -15.60
N PRO A 27 21.69 13.95 -16.33
CA PRO A 27 23.03 13.73 -15.78
C PRO A 27 23.39 14.62 -14.58
N ASP A 28 22.92 15.86 -14.59
CA ASP A 28 23.23 16.87 -13.57
C ASP A 28 22.16 16.99 -12.47
N ALA A 29 21.12 16.14 -12.52
CA ALA A 29 20.04 16.16 -11.54
C ALA A 29 20.57 15.86 -10.12
N ARG A 30 20.05 16.62 -9.15
CA ARG A 30 20.34 16.44 -7.72
C ARG A 30 19.05 16.11 -6.98
N PRO A 31 19.08 15.26 -5.95
CA PRO A 31 17.90 14.97 -5.13
C PRO A 31 17.32 16.26 -4.52
N GLU A 32 16.01 16.46 -4.64
CA GLU A 32 15.29 17.57 -4.01
C GLU A 32 15.15 17.38 -2.49
N HIS A 33 15.21 16.14 -2.02
CA HIS A 33 15.09 15.77 -0.61
C HIS A 33 16.35 15.05 -0.14
N SER A 34 16.71 15.26 1.14
CA SER A 34 17.74 14.45 1.79
C SER A 34 17.30 12.98 1.85
N TYR A 35 18.25 12.05 1.94
CA TYR A 35 17.95 10.61 2.03
C TYR A 35 16.97 10.27 3.16
N LEU A 36 17.14 10.88 4.34
CA LEU A 36 16.27 10.65 5.49
C LEU A 36 14.85 11.16 5.22
N SER A 37 14.72 12.35 4.63
CA SER A 37 13.42 12.93 4.27
C SER A 37 12.73 12.07 3.20
N TRP A 38 13.45 11.68 2.15
CA TRP A 38 12.94 10.79 1.10
C TRP A 38 12.48 9.44 1.65
N PHE A 39 13.27 8.82 2.53
CA PHE A 39 12.90 7.56 3.16
C PHE A 39 11.63 7.71 4.01
N ALA A 40 11.51 8.79 4.79
CA ALA A 40 10.29 9.08 5.56
C ALA A 40 9.06 9.25 4.65
N LEU A 41 9.21 9.93 3.50
CA LEU A 41 8.11 10.12 2.54
C LEU A 41 7.53 8.80 2.03
N LEU A 42 8.35 7.75 1.86
CA LEU A 42 7.87 6.42 1.45
C LEU A 42 6.83 5.83 2.41
N PHE A 43 7.00 6.04 3.72
CA PHE A 43 6.07 5.53 4.73
C PHE A 43 4.82 6.40 4.88
N THR A 44 4.89 7.67 4.48
CA THR A 44 3.72 8.56 4.46
C THR A 44 2.77 8.32 3.28
N ALA A 45 3.28 7.77 2.18
CA ALA A 45 2.63 7.90 0.87
C ALA A 45 1.54 6.87 0.52
N GLY A 46 1.28 5.80 1.30
CA GLY A 46 0.25 4.86 0.81
C GLY A 46 -0.13 3.60 1.58
N ILE A 47 0.29 3.39 2.83
CA ILE A 47 0.06 2.07 3.48
C ILE A 47 -0.84 2.12 4.73
N GLY A 48 -1.59 3.20 4.93
CA GLY A 48 -2.28 3.49 6.19
C GLY A 48 -3.28 2.41 6.63
N ILE A 49 -4.45 2.34 5.98
CA ILE A 49 -5.55 1.46 6.42
C ILE A 49 -5.20 -0.02 6.22
N GLY A 50 -4.48 -0.33 5.14
CA GLY A 50 -4.07 -1.70 4.83
C GLY A 50 -3.25 -2.34 5.94
N LEU A 51 -2.24 -1.64 6.49
CA LEU A 51 -1.43 -2.16 7.58
C LEU A 51 -2.22 -2.35 8.87
N LEU A 52 -3.11 -1.42 9.21
CA LEU A 52 -3.92 -1.52 10.43
C LEU A 52 -4.96 -2.63 10.34
N PHE A 53 -5.54 -2.85 9.15
CA PHE A 53 -6.55 -3.87 8.95
C PHE A 53 -5.92 -5.26 8.80
N PHE A 54 -4.99 -5.41 7.86
CA PHE A 54 -4.39 -6.70 7.52
C PHE A 54 -3.19 -7.08 8.38
N GLY A 55 -2.53 -6.13 9.06
CA GLY A 55 -1.36 -6.42 9.88
C GLY A 55 -1.61 -7.41 11.03
N VAL A 56 -2.85 -7.48 11.53
CA VAL A 56 -3.28 -8.52 12.49
C VAL A 56 -4.08 -9.61 11.79
N LEU A 57 -5.03 -9.22 10.93
CA LEU A 57 -5.95 -10.16 10.30
C LEU A 57 -5.24 -11.20 9.44
N GLU A 58 -4.30 -10.79 8.59
CA GLU A 58 -3.69 -11.63 7.57
C GLU A 58 -2.80 -12.75 8.13
N PRO A 59 -1.84 -12.49 9.04
CA PRO A 59 -1.02 -13.57 9.60
C PRO A 59 -1.86 -14.57 10.40
N VAL A 60 -2.89 -14.09 11.11
CA VAL A 60 -3.84 -14.95 11.84
C VAL A 60 -4.67 -15.77 10.86
N TYR A 61 -5.16 -15.17 9.78
CA TYR A 61 -5.93 -15.86 8.75
C TYR A 61 -5.10 -16.93 8.05
N HIS A 62 -3.85 -16.64 7.70
CA HIS A 62 -2.96 -17.61 7.08
C HIS A 62 -2.57 -18.75 8.02
N ALA A 63 -2.34 -18.46 9.31
CA ALA A 63 -1.98 -19.47 10.30
C ALA A 63 -3.14 -20.40 10.70
N ASN A 64 -4.39 -19.97 10.54
CA ASN A 64 -5.54 -20.71 11.08
C ASN A 64 -6.58 -21.14 10.03
N VAL A 65 -6.60 -20.50 8.85
CA VAL A 65 -7.66 -20.70 7.86
C VAL A 65 -7.10 -21.09 6.50
N SER A 66 -6.25 -20.25 5.90
CA SER A 66 -5.81 -20.51 4.53
C SER A 66 -4.66 -21.52 4.43
N LEU A 67 -3.88 -21.68 5.51
CA LEU A 67 -2.80 -22.67 5.67
C LEU A 67 -1.95 -22.83 4.40
N PRO A 68 -1.22 -21.79 3.98
CA PRO A 68 -0.48 -21.82 2.72
C PRO A 68 0.54 -22.96 2.69
N LEU A 69 0.79 -23.50 1.49
CA LEU A 69 1.68 -24.65 1.25
C LEU A 69 1.26 -25.94 1.99
N ASN A 70 -0.02 -26.07 2.33
CA ASN A 70 -0.59 -27.23 3.03
C ASN A 70 0.06 -27.50 4.40
N VAL A 71 0.42 -26.43 5.12
CA VAL A 71 0.88 -26.55 6.51
C VAL A 71 -0.24 -27.15 7.37
N THR A 72 0.14 -27.95 8.36
CA THR A 72 -0.84 -28.59 9.26
C THR A 72 -1.62 -27.54 10.04
N SER A 73 -2.94 -27.65 10.05
CA SER A 73 -3.82 -26.78 10.84
C SER A 73 -3.53 -26.92 12.35
N PRO A 74 -3.45 -25.81 13.10
CA PRO A 74 -3.50 -25.85 14.56
C PRO A 74 -4.82 -26.40 15.11
N PHE A 75 -5.89 -26.44 14.31
CA PHE A 75 -7.20 -26.94 14.70
C PHE A 75 -7.56 -28.19 13.89
N GLY A 76 -7.83 -29.30 14.58
CA GLY A 76 -8.36 -30.52 13.96
C GLY A 76 -9.81 -30.36 13.52
N ASP A 77 -10.32 -31.35 12.78
CA ASP A 77 -11.70 -31.34 12.24
C ASP A 77 -12.78 -31.25 13.34
N ASN A 78 -12.47 -31.71 14.55
CA ASN A 78 -13.30 -31.62 15.74
C ASN A 78 -13.12 -30.30 16.54
N GLY A 79 -12.28 -29.38 16.05
CA GLY A 79 -11.92 -28.13 16.71
C GLY A 79 -10.85 -28.27 17.81
N GLU A 80 -10.29 -29.46 18.02
CA GLU A 80 -9.24 -29.65 19.01
C GLU A 80 -7.94 -28.98 18.60
N LEU A 81 -7.28 -28.35 19.57
CA LEU A 81 -6.02 -27.66 19.37
C LEU A 81 -4.87 -28.66 19.28
N ASN A 82 -4.24 -28.74 18.12
CA ASN A 82 -2.96 -29.40 17.92
C ASN A 82 -1.82 -28.43 18.21
N SER A 83 -1.39 -28.38 19.48
CA SER A 83 -0.32 -27.49 19.93
C SER A 83 1.01 -27.67 19.19
N ALA A 84 1.26 -28.86 18.62
CA ALA A 84 2.49 -29.14 17.88
C ALA A 84 2.52 -28.47 16.50
N ALA A 85 1.36 -28.20 15.90
CA ALA A 85 1.25 -27.54 14.59
C ALA A 85 1.33 -26.00 14.67
N ILE A 86 1.11 -25.42 15.85
CA ILE A 86 1.09 -23.96 16.07
C ILE A 86 2.38 -23.26 15.57
N PRO A 87 3.60 -23.73 15.91
CA PRO A 87 4.81 -23.00 15.54
C PRO A 87 5.00 -22.91 14.02
N GLU A 88 4.77 -24.01 13.30
CA GLU A 88 4.91 -24.08 11.85
C GLU A 88 3.84 -23.24 11.16
N ALA A 89 2.57 -23.39 11.56
CA ALA A 89 1.46 -22.63 11.00
C ALA A 89 1.60 -21.12 11.23
N SER A 90 2.07 -20.71 12.41
CA SER A 90 2.33 -19.29 12.72
C SER A 90 3.48 -18.72 11.89
N ALA A 91 4.58 -19.46 11.75
CA ALA A 91 5.71 -19.04 10.92
C ALA A 91 5.30 -18.91 9.44
N MET A 92 4.50 -19.87 8.93
CA MET A 92 3.98 -19.83 7.57
C MET A 92 2.97 -18.69 7.37
N GLY A 93 2.15 -18.38 8.39
CA GLY A 93 1.23 -17.24 8.36
C GLY A 93 1.94 -15.89 8.26
N LEU A 94 3.02 -15.72 9.02
CA LEU A 94 3.90 -14.55 8.89
C LEU A 94 4.59 -14.52 7.52
N ALA A 95 5.10 -15.65 7.03
CA ALA A 95 5.74 -15.72 5.71
C ALA A 95 4.78 -15.33 4.58
N GLY A 96 3.52 -15.78 4.62
CA GLY A 96 2.48 -15.36 3.67
C GLY A 96 2.21 -13.85 3.73
N THR A 97 2.16 -13.28 4.93
CA THR A 97 1.99 -11.83 5.11
C THR A 97 3.19 -11.05 4.56
N TYR A 98 4.42 -11.51 4.80
CA TYR A 98 5.63 -10.92 4.22
C TYR A 98 5.68 -11.05 2.70
N LEU A 99 5.10 -12.10 2.13
CA LEU A 99 4.98 -12.23 0.68
C LEU A 99 4.16 -11.07 0.12
N HIS A 100 2.99 -10.77 0.70
CA HIS A 100 2.10 -9.72 0.19
C HIS A 100 2.57 -8.29 0.50
N TRP A 101 3.07 -8.05 1.72
CA TRP A 101 3.43 -6.70 2.20
C TRP A 101 4.93 -6.39 2.13
N GLY A 102 5.75 -7.38 1.81
CA GLY A 102 7.19 -7.22 1.57
C GLY A 102 7.49 -6.83 0.13
N ILE A 103 8.61 -7.32 -0.40
CA ILE A 103 9.19 -6.88 -1.67
C ILE A 103 8.24 -7.03 -2.89
N HIS A 104 7.29 -7.97 -2.88
CA HIS A 104 6.35 -8.17 -3.99
C HIS A 104 5.42 -6.97 -4.17
N GLY A 105 4.83 -6.47 -3.08
CA GLY A 105 3.98 -5.29 -3.13
C GLY A 105 4.73 -4.05 -3.62
N TRP A 106 5.96 -3.85 -3.11
CA TRP A 106 6.79 -2.71 -3.47
C TRP A 106 7.32 -2.75 -4.91
N ALA A 107 7.63 -3.93 -5.45
CA ALA A 107 8.16 -4.07 -6.81
C ALA A 107 7.20 -3.49 -7.87
N VAL A 108 5.89 -3.68 -7.70
CA VAL A 108 4.87 -3.11 -8.60
C VAL A 108 4.94 -1.57 -8.60
N TYR A 109 5.07 -0.95 -7.42
CA TYR A 109 5.20 0.50 -7.30
C TYR A 109 6.50 1.01 -7.90
N VAL A 110 7.62 0.31 -7.67
CA VAL A 110 8.93 0.68 -8.22
C VAL A 110 8.89 0.69 -9.76
N VAL A 111 8.35 -0.36 -10.39
CA VAL A 111 8.26 -0.44 -11.85
C VAL A 111 7.44 0.72 -12.43
N MET A 112 6.27 1.00 -11.84
CA MET A 112 5.42 2.11 -12.29
C MET A 112 6.06 3.48 -12.05
N ALA A 113 6.67 3.69 -10.88
CA ALA A 113 7.35 4.94 -10.54
C ALA A 113 8.56 5.19 -11.44
N LEU A 114 9.36 4.16 -11.74
CA LEU A 114 10.49 4.25 -12.67
C LEU A 114 10.03 4.58 -14.09
N GLY A 115 9.00 3.90 -14.59
CA GLY A 115 8.43 4.21 -15.90
C GLY A 115 8.00 5.67 -15.99
N LEU A 116 7.14 6.12 -15.07
CA LEU A 116 6.62 7.48 -15.10
C LEU A 116 7.72 8.54 -14.92
N SER A 117 8.65 8.31 -13.99
CA SER A 117 9.75 9.25 -13.72
C SER A 117 10.73 9.38 -14.89
N ILE A 118 11.12 8.29 -15.54
CA ILE A 118 12.03 8.35 -16.71
C ILE A 118 11.37 9.11 -17.86
N PHE A 119 10.12 8.79 -18.20
CA PHE A 119 9.45 9.45 -19.33
C PHE A 119 9.13 10.90 -19.04
N THR A 120 8.81 11.23 -17.79
CA THR A 120 8.56 12.62 -17.41
C THR A 120 9.85 13.42 -17.33
N TYR A 121 10.79 12.98 -16.49
CA TYR A 121 11.93 13.81 -16.12
C TYR A 121 13.13 13.68 -17.06
N ASN A 122 13.34 12.53 -17.70
CA ASN A 122 14.45 12.34 -18.64
C ASN A 122 14.03 12.53 -20.11
N LYS A 123 12.77 12.25 -20.45
CA LYS A 123 12.26 12.35 -21.82
C LYS A 123 11.36 13.57 -22.06
N GLY A 124 11.03 14.33 -21.02
CA GLY A 124 10.23 15.56 -21.15
C GLY A 124 8.78 15.30 -21.58
N LEU A 125 8.26 14.09 -21.39
CA LEU A 125 6.86 13.78 -21.66
C LEU A 125 5.97 14.26 -20.51
N PRO A 126 4.68 14.54 -20.76
CA PRO A 126 3.70 14.85 -19.72
C PRO A 126 3.69 13.80 -18.59
N PHE A 127 3.46 14.26 -17.35
CA PHE A 127 3.29 13.39 -16.18
C PHE A 127 1.93 12.67 -16.23
N SER A 128 1.85 11.61 -17.02
CA SER A 128 0.66 10.76 -17.18
C SER A 128 1.08 9.31 -17.48
N ILE A 129 0.25 8.35 -17.06
CA ILE A 129 0.53 6.91 -17.24
C ILE A 129 0.73 6.57 -18.73
N ARG A 130 -0.05 7.17 -19.65
CA ARG A 130 0.13 6.97 -21.09
C ARG A 130 1.56 7.25 -21.58
N SER A 131 2.28 8.18 -20.96
CA SER A 131 3.65 8.54 -21.35
C SER A 131 4.62 7.37 -21.14
N ALA A 132 4.36 6.50 -20.16
CA ALA A 132 5.14 5.29 -19.94
C ALA A 132 5.03 4.27 -21.10
N PHE A 133 3.98 4.36 -21.92
CA PHE A 133 3.75 3.47 -23.05
C PHE A 133 4.24 4.04 -24.40
N PHE A 134 4.81 5.25 -24.40
CA PHE A 134 5.35 5.88 -25.61
C PHE A 134 6.38 5.00 -26.37
N PRO A 135 7.29 4.25 -25.73
CA PRO A 135 8.23 3.38 -26.46
C PRO A 135 7.57 2.28 -27.29
N ILE A 136 6.37 1.84 -26.89
CA ILE A 136 5.65 0.72 -27.51
C ILE A 136 4.66 1.26 -28.54
N LEU A 137 3.95 2.32 -28.19
CA LEU A 137 2.83 2.84 -28.98
C LEU A 137 3.19 4.06 -29.84
N GLY A 138 4.33 4.71 -29.57
CA GLY A 138 4.74 5.97 -30.21
C GLY A 138 3.68 7.06 -30.05
N GLU A 139 3.45 7.82 -31.11
CA GLU A 139 2.45 8.91 -31.15
C GLU A 139 1.00 8.44 -30.90
N ARG A 140 0.72 7.11 -30.95
CA ARG A 140 -0.63 6.60 -30.66
C ARG A 140 -1.07 6.83 -29.21
N VAL A 141 -0.14 7.11 -28.29
CA VAL A 141 -0.49 7.50 -26.91
C VAL A 141 -1.25 8.83 -26.85
N TRP A 142 -1.23 9.65 -27.89
CA TRP A 142 -2.00 10.89 -27.98
C TRP A 142 -3.41 10.70 -28.57
N GLY A 143 -3.76 9.47 -28.95
CA GLY A 143 -5.08 9.11 -29.44
C GLY A 143 -5.84 8.18 -28.47
N TRP A 144 -6.74 7.38 -29.04
CA TRP A 144 -7.62 6.49 -28.29
C TRP A 144 -6.90 5.50 -27.37
N TRP A 145 -5.73 5.00 -27.78
CA TRP A 145 -4.93 4.10 -26.94
C TRP A 145 -4.48 4.76 -25.63
N GLY A 146 -4.06 6.03 -25.68
CA GLY A 146 -3.72 6.76 -24.46
C GLY A 146 -4.93 7.09 -23.60
N HIS A 147 -6.08 7.41 -24.22
CA HIS A 147 -7.32 7.58 -23.47
C HIS A 147 -7.72 6.30 -22.73
N ALA A 148 -7.63 5.14 -23.38
CA ALA A 148 -7.90 3.86 -22.73
C ALA A 148 -6.96 3.60 -21.54
N ILE A 149 -5.66 3.87 -21.70
CA ILE A 149 -4.66 3.73 -20.62
C ILE A 149 -5.01 4.62 -19.42
N ASP A 150 -5.28 5.91 -19.66
CA ASP A 150 -5.59 6.85 -18.59
C ASP A 150 -6.93 6.55 -17.92
N ILE A 151 -7.93 6.12 -18.68
CA ILE A 151 -9.23 5.69 -18.14
C ILE A 151 -9.01 4.50 -17.19
N LEU A 152 -8.27 3.47 -17.64
CA LEU A 152 -7.94 2.32 -16.81
C LEU A 152 -7.18 2.74 -15.55
N ALA A 153 -6.19 3.64 -15.68
CA ALA A 153 -5.44 4.18 -14.55
C ALA A 153 -6.36 4.85 -13.52
N VAL A 154 -7.24 5.74 -13.96
CA VAL A 154 -8.18 6.45 -13.09
C VAL A 154 -9.12 5.46 -12.40
N PHE A 155 -9.71 4.52 -13.12
CA PHE A 155 -10.60 3.53 -12.51
C PHE A 155 -9.85 2.61 -11.54
N SER A 156 -8.63 2.16 -11.87
CA SER A 156 -7.80 1.38 -10.95
C SER A 156 -7.51 2.12 -9.66
N THR A 157 -7.15 3.41 -9.74
CA THR A 157 -6.95 4.26 -8.56
C THR A 157 -8.26 4.43 -7.77
N LEU A 158 -9.38 4.69 -8.43
CA LEU A 158 -10.69 4.86 -7.77
C LEU A 158 -11.11 3.60 -7.01
N PHE A 159 -11.02 2.41 -7.63
CA PHE A 159 -11.38 1.16 -6.96
C PHE A 159 -10.43 0.83 -5.80
N GLY A 160 -9.13 1.10 -5.93
CA GLY A 160 -8.18 0.95 -4.83
C GLY A 160 -8.50 1.85 -3.65
N LEU A 161 -8.76 3.14 -3.90
CA LEU A 161 -9.11 4.11 -2.87
C LEU A 161 -10.45 3.78 -2.19
N ALA A 162 -11.47 3.42 -2.97
CA ALA A 162 -12.80 3.07 -2.47
C ALA A 162 -12.75 1.84 -1.56
N THR A 163 -12.01 0.80 -1.95
CA THR A 163 -11.85 -0.43 -1.15
C THR A 163 -11.18 -0.12 0.19
N SER A 164 -10.06 0.61 0.16
CA SER A 164 -9.33 1.02 1.37
C SER A 164 -10.20 1.84 2.32
N LEU A 165 -10.96 2.81 1.79
CA LEU A 165 -11.87 3.64 2.58
C LEU A 165 -13.01 2.83 3.19
N GLY A 166 -13.57 1.87 2.45
CA GLY A 166 -14.60 0.96 2.95
C GLY A 166 -14.11 0.10 4.12
N LEU A 167 -12.93 -0.51 3.99
CA LEU A 167 -12.30 -1.28 5.08
C LEU A 167 -12.03 -0.40 6.31
N GLY A 168 -11.55 0.83 6.09
CA GLY A 168 -11.34 1.78 7.18
C GLY A 168 -12.62 2.14 7.92
N ALA A 169 -13.73 2.33 7.20
CA ALA A 169 -15.03 2.62 7.79
C ALA A 169 -15.59 1.43 8.58
N GLN A 170 -15.43 0.19 8.07
CA GLN A 170 -15.78 -1.03 8.79
C GLN A 170 -14.97 -1.17 10.08
N GLN A 171 -13.65 -0.94 10.01
CA GLN A 171 -12.77 -1.01 11.16
C GLN A 171 -13.11 0.07 12.21
N ALA A 172 -13.38 1.30 11.77
CA ALA A 172 -13.80 2.39 12.66
C ALA A 172 -15.14 2.07 13.32
N ASN A 173 -16.12 1.55 12.57
CA ASN A 173 -17.42 1.17 13.13
C ASN A 173 -17.28 0.04 14.16
N ALA A 174 -16.47 -0.99 13.88
CA ALA A 174 -16.19 -2.06 14.84
C ALA A 174 -15.52 -1.54 16.11
N GLY A 175 -14.55 -0.63 15.99
CA GLY A 175 -13.91 0.02 17.13
C GLY A 175 -14.89 0.86 17.96
N MET A 176 -15.77 1.63 17.30
CA MET A 176 -16.82 2.39 17.97
C MET A 176 -17.86 1.49 18.65
N ASN A 177 -18.19 0.33 18.07
CA ASN A 177 -19.03 -0.66 18.72
C ASN A 177 -18.36 -1.19 20.00
N PHE A 178 -17.08 -1.55 19.92
CA PHE A 178 -16.34 -2.07 21.05
C PHE A 178 -16.22 -1.07 22.22
N VAL A 179 -15.97 0.21 21.93
CA VAL A 179 -15.76 1.23 22.97
C VAL A 179 -17.07 1.88 23.46
N PHE A 180 -18.00 2.15 22.54
CA PHE A 180 -19.20 2.95 22.82
C PHE A 180 -20.52 2.18 22.65
N GLY A 181 -20.48 0.92 22.22
CA GLY A 181 -21.68 0.11 21.98
C GLY A 181 -22.49 0.50 20.74
N LEU A 182 -21.94 1.34 19.85
CA LEU A 182 -22.63 1.77 18.62
C LEU A 182 -22.87 0.59 17.66
N GLU A 183 -24.02 0.55 17.01
CA GLU A 183 -24.36 -0.54 16.09
C GLU A 183 -23.38 -0.64 14.90
N VAL A 184 -23.01 -1.87 14.54
CA VAL A 184 -22.26 -2.17 13.31
C VAL A 184 -23.24 -2.31 12.16
N SER A 185 -23.38 -1.25 11.36
CA SER A 185 -24.32 -1.21 10.25
C SER A 185 -23.75 -0.45 9.05
N THR A 186 -24.24 -0.77 7.85
CA THR A 186 -23.86 -0.06 6.63
C THR A 186 -24.14 1.44 6.73
N THR A 187 -25.22 1.83 7.40
CA THR A 187 -25.56 3.25 7.64
C THR A 187 -24.47 3.95 8.45
N THR A 188 -24.01 3.36 9.55
CA THR A 188 -22.92 3.94 10.36
C THR A 188 -21.63 4.06 9.55
N GLN A 189 -21.30 3.03 8.75
CA GLN A 189 -20.12 3.05 7.88
C GLN A 189 -20.20 4.17 6.83
N VAL A 190 -21.35 4.34 6.17
CA VAL A 190 -21.55 5.43 5.20
C VAL A 190 -21.41 6.81 5.86
N ILE A 191 -21.95 6.99 7.07
CA ILE A 191 -21.79 8.24 7.82
C ILE A 191 -20.30 8.51 8.10
N VAL A 192 -19.56 7.51 8.56
CA VAL A 192 -18.10 7.63 8.80
C VAL A 192 -17.37 8.03 7.52
N ILE A 193 -17.68 7.39 6.38
CA ILE A 193 -17.09 7.70 5.08
C ILE A 193 -17.35 9.16 4.72
N VAL A 194 -18.61 9.61 4.78
CA VAL A 194 -18.98 11.00 4.46
C VAL A 194 -18.22 12.00 5.33
N LEU A 195 -18.12 11.74 6.64
CA LEU A 195 -17.42 12.62 7.56
C LEU A 195 -15.91 12.69 7.28
N VAL A 196 -15.25 11.55 7.09
CA VAL A 196 -13.81 11.51 6.80
C VAL A 196 -13.52 12.15 5.43
N THR A 197 -14.36 11.88 4.42
CA THR A 197 -14.24 12.52 3.11
C THR A 197 -14.44 14.03 3.21
N ALA A 198 -15.39 14.53 4.00
CA ALA A 198 -15.56 15.96 4.23
C ALA A 198 -14.31 16.60 4.85
N VAL A 199 -13.72 15.96 5.86
CA VAL A 199 -12.45 16.40 6.47
C VAL A 199 -11.31 16.40 5.44
N ALA A 200 -11.22 15.35 4.62
CA ALA A 200 -10.21 15.26 3.56
C ALA A 200 -10.39 16.36 2.51
N LEU A 201 -11.62 16.67 2.09
CA LEU A 201 -11.90 17.75 1.15
C LEU A 201 -11.50 19.13 1.72
N VAL A 202 -11.80 19.39 2.99
CA VAL A 202 -11.35 20.62 3.68
C VAL A 202 -9.82 20.69 3.74
N SER A 203 -9.15 19.56 3.96
CA SER A 203 -7.70 19.47 3.97
C SER A 203 -7.08 19.81 2.60
N VAL A 204 -7.64 19.23 1.53
CA VAL A 204 -7.22 19.50 0.15
C VAL A 204 -7.48 20.96 -0.23
N TRP A 205 -8.63 21.51 0.17
CA TRP A 205 -8.98 22.91 -0.08
C TRP A 205 -8.01 23.90 0.59
N ARG A 206 -7.47 23.55 1.76
CA ARG A 206 -6.41 24.32 2.45
C ARG A 206 -5.01 24.19 1.83
N GLY A 207 -4.87 23.39 0.78
CA GLY A 207 -3.63 23.21 0.03
C GLY A 207 -2.70 22.12 0.59
N LEU A 208 -1.83 21.63 -0.29
CA LEU A 208 -0.87 20.54 -0.04
C LEU A 208 0.13 20.87 1.06
N GLU A 209 0.69 22.08 1.07
CA GLU A 209 1.70 22.49 2.05
C GLU A 209 1.14 22.67 3.46
N GLY A 210 -0.18 22.88 3.59
CA GLY A 210 -0.86 23.11 4.87
C GLY A 210 -1.62 21.89 5.36
N GLY A 211 -2.79 21.63 4.76
CA GLY A 211 -3.74 20.64 5.28
C GLY A 211 -3.22 19.21 5.19
N VAL A 212 -2.82 18.80 3.99
CA VAL A 212 -2.39 17.41 3.70
C VAL A 212 -1.14 17.08 4.49
N LYS A 213 -0.14 17.98 4.49
CA LYS A 213 1.09 17.81 5.26
C LYS A 213 0.81 17.64 6.77
N LYS A 214 -0.01 18.51 7.36
CA LYS A 214 -0.30 18.46 8.80
C LYS A 214 -1.05 17.19 9.20
N LEU A 215 -2.02 16.75 8.40
CA LEU A 215 -2.72 15.48 8.66
C LEU A 215 -1.77 14.28 8.55
N SER A 216 -0.85 14.30 7.59
CA SER A 216 0.16 13.25 7.43
C SER A 216 1.11 13.18 8.63
N GLU A 217 1.60 14.31 9.11
CA GLU A 217 2.47 14.38 10.30
C GLU A 217 1.76 13.85 11.56
N ILE A 218 0.50 14.25 11.78
CA ILE A 218 -0.31 13.74 12.90
C ILE A 218 -0.51 12.22 12.78
N ASN A 219 -0.88 11.73 11.60
CA ASN A 219 -1.04 10.30 11.34
C ASN A 219 0.25 9.53 11.65
N MET A 220 1.41 10.06 11.27
CA MET A 220 2.68 9.40 11.54
C MET A 220 3.00 9.34 13.04
N VAL A 221 2.78 10.42 13.78
CA VAL A 221 2.96 10.42 15.24
C VAL A 221 2.04 9.39 15.89
N LEU A 222 0.75 9.36 15.51
CA LEU A 222 -0.21 8.39 16.03
C LEU A 222 0.19 6.94 15.71
N ALA A 223 0.65 6.67 14.49
CA ALA A 223 1.10 5.35 14.08
C ALA A 223 2.31 4.87 14.90
N VAL A 224 3.30 5.75 15.12
CA VAL A 224 4.48 5.44 15.94
C VAL A 224 4.10 5.20 17.39
N LEU A 225 3.23 6.04 17.97
CA LEU A 225 2.72 5.86 19.34
C LEU A 225 1.97 4.54 19.48
N PHE A 226 1.10 4.21 18.52
CA PHE A 226 0.38 2.96 18.48
C PHE A 226 1.34 1.76 18.44
N PHE A 227 2.33 1.78 17.54
CA PHE A 227 3.36 0.74 17.44
C PHE A 227 4.10 0.51 18.77
N PHE A 228 4.63 1.58 19.38
CA PHE A 228 5.32 1.46 20.67
C PHE A 228 4.38 0.95 21.77
N SER A 229 3.12 1.39 21.80
CA SER A 229 2.16 0.93 22.79
C SER A 229 1.89 -0.58 22.71
N CYS A 230 1.84 -1.13 21.48
CA CYS A 230 1.72 -2.57 21.25
C CYS A 230 2.99 -3.31 21.70
N CYS A 231 4.17 -2.83 21.33
CA CYS A 231 5.44 -3.45 21.73
C CYS A 231 5.62 -3.47 23.26
N LEU A 232 5.31 -2.36 23.95
CA LEU A 232 5.40 -2.32 25.41
C LEU A 232 4.47 -3.31 26.10
N ARG A 233 3.29 -3.56 25.52
CA ARG A 233 2.35 -4.56 26.05
C ARG A 233 2.78 -5.99 25.75
N ALA A 234 3.42 -6.24 24.61
CA ALA A 234 3.93 -7.57 24.26
C ALA A 234 5.14 -8.00 25.11
N LEU A 235 5.85 -7.05 25.72
CA LEU A 235 6.98 -7.30 26.62
C LEU A 235 6.57 -7.53 28.09
N ARG A 236 5.28 -7.40 28.42
CA ARG A 236 4.73 -7.68 29.75
C ARG A 236 4.01 -9.01 29.76
#